data_AF-A0A1I4XK55-F1
#
_entry.id   AF-A0A1I4XK55-F1
#
_cell.length_a   1.000
_cell.length_b   1.000
_cell.length_c   1.000
_cell.angle_alpha   90.00
_cell.angle_beta   90.00
_cell.angle_gamma   90.00
#
_symmetry.space_group_name_H-M   'P 1'
#
loop_
_entity.id
_entity.type
_entity.pdbx_description
1 polymer ?
#
loop_
_entity_poly.entity_id
_entity_poly.type
_entity_poly.pdbx_seq_one_letter_code
_entity_poly.pdbx_strand_id
1 'polypeptide(L)'
;MSSPESRRVHIEAWQTSGMTQAAYCREHGLNTKTFGNWVRKHRAGQVIRSPEFVPVTIKPMPVPANTMRLRGRGDHVLELPSTVSPHWLGELLKCL
;
A
#
# COMPACT_ATOMS: atom_id res chain seq x y z
N MET A 1 -18.24 4.70 35.27
CA MET A 1 -17.17 5.59 34.77
C MET A 1 -16.17 4.73 34.00
N SER A 2 -16.20 4.72 32.66
CA SER A 2 -15.21 3.95 31.88
C SER A 2 -13.85 4.65 31.94
N SER A 3 -12.88 3.99 32.58
CA SER A 3 -11.48 4.42 32.68
C SER A 3 -10.90 4.73 31.28
N PRO A 4 -10.06 5.76 31.11
CA PRO A 4 -9.44 6.10 29.83
C PRO A 4 -8.66 4.95 29.19
N GLU A 5 -8.15 4.01 29.99
CA GLU A 5 -7.44 2.82 29.54
C GLU A 5 -8.36 1.85 28.78
N SER A 6 -9.55 1.58 29.33
CA SER A 6 -10.56 0.72 28.68
C SER A 6 -11.03 1.26 27.32
N ARG A 7 -10.99 2.58 27.12
CA ARG A 7 -11.40 3.21 25.84
C ARG A 7 -10.42 2.89 24.72
N ARG A 8 -9.11 2.90 25.00
CA ARG A 8 -8.07 2.62 23.98
C ARG A 8 -8.15 1.17 23.54
N VAL A 9 -8.28 0.24 24.49
CA VAL A 9 -8.45 -1.19 24.22
C VAL A 9 -9.63 -1.44 23.30
N HIS A 10 -10.79 -0.81 23.55
CA HIS A 10 -11.94 -0.97 22.67
C HIS A 10 -11.74 -0.37 21.27
N ILE A 11 -10.99 0.73 21.14
CA ILE A 11 -10.71 1.35 19.83
C ILE A 11 -9.76 0.47 19.02
N GLU A 12 -8.71 -0.07 19.64
CA GLU A 12 -7.74 -0.95 18.99
C GLU A 12 -8.40 -2.28 18.57
N ALA A 13 -9.17 -2.90 19.47
CA ALA A 13 -9.93 -4.11 19.15
C ALA A 13 -10.93 -3.86 18.01
N TRP A 14 -11.60 -2.70 17.98
CA TRP A 14 -12.46 -2.33 16.86
C TRP A 14 -11.68 -2.17 15.54
N GLN A 15 -10.51 -1.52 15.56
CA GLN A 15 -9.68 -1.34 14.36
C GLN A 15 -9.19 -2.68 13.80
N THR A 16 -8.80 -3.63 14.66
CA THR A 16 -8.37 -4.97 14.24
C THR A 16 -9.55 -5.83 13.77
N SER A 17 -10.75 -5.64 14.33
CA SER A 17 -11.93 -6.43 13.97
C SER A 17 -12.44 -6.21 12.53
N GLY A 18 -12.11 -5.07 11.91
CA GLY A 18 -12.66 -4.69 10.60
C GLY A 18 -14.17 -4.40 10.58
N MET A 19 -14.82 -4.38 11.73
CA MET A 19 -16.26 -4.16 11.86
C MET A 19 -16.64 -2.68 11.69
N THR A 20 -17.91 -2.42 11.36
CA THR A 20 -18.45 -1.06 11.47
C THR A 20 -18.61 -0.67 12.95
N GLN A 21 -18.54 0.63 13.27
CA GLN A 21 -18.68 1.10 14.66
C GLN A 21 -20.00 0.65 15.30
N ALA A 22 -21.10 0.67 14.52
CA ALA A 22 -22.41 0.26 15.00
C ALA A 22 -22.46 -1.24 15.32
N ALA A 23 -21.86 -2.09 14.48
CA ALA A 23 -21.81 -3.53 14.71
C ALA A 23 -20.97 -3.86 15.96
N TYR A 24 -19.80 -3.24 16.10
CA TYR A 24 -18.93 -3.40 17.26
C TYR A 24 -19.60 -2.92 18.56
N CYS A 25 -20.28 -1.76 18.52
CA CYS A 25 -20.99 -1.25 19.69
C CYS A 25 -22.14 -2.16 20.13
N ARG A 26 -22.86 -2.77 19.17
CA ARG A 26 -23.94 -3.71 19.46
C ARG A 26 -23.43 -4.99 20.11
N GLU A 27 -22.31 -5.53 19.64
CA GLU A 27 -21.72 -6.77 20.16
C GLU A 27 -21.11 -6.59 21.55
N HIS A 28 -20.44 -5.46 21.79
CA HIS A 28 -19.77 -5.17 23.06
C HIS A 28 -20.61 -4.35 24.05
N GLY A 29 -21.90 -4.13 23.77
CA GLY A 29 -22.81 -3.40 24.64
C GLY A 29 -22.41 -1.92 24.88
N LEU A 30 -21.72 -1.31 23.91
CA LEU A 30 -21.25 0.06 24.00
C LEU A 30 -22.26 1.04 23.42
N ASN A 31 -22.32 2.25 23.99
CA ASN A 31 -23.10 3.33 23.40
C ASN A 31 -22.39 3.90 22.17
N THR A 32 -23.01 3.77 20.99
CA THR A 32 -22.46 4.21 19.71
C THR A 32 -22.06 5.68 19.68
N LYS A 33 -22.83 6.58 20.32
CA LYS A 33 -22.51 8.02 20.38
C LYS A 33 -21.26 8.27 21.21
N THR A 34 -21.16 7.58 22.35
CA THR A 34 -20.02 7.71 23.26
C THR A 34 -18.75 7.12 22.63
N PHE A 35 -18.87 5.95 22.00
CA PHE A 35 -17.78 5.31 21.28
C PHE A 35 -17.28 6.16 20.10
N GLY A 36 -18.19 6.71 19.29
CA GLY A 36 -17.84 7.63 18.21
C GLY A 36 -17.08 8.86 18.70
N ASN A 37 -17.45 9.42 19.86
CA ASN A 37 -16.70 10.50 20.49
C ASN A 37 -15.30 10.08 20.94
N TRP A 38 -15.12 8.86 21.45
CA TRP A 38 -13.80 8.33 21.78
C TRP A 38 -12.93 8.16 20.54
N VAL A 39 -13.46 7.59 19.45
CA VAL A 39 -12.74 7.45 18.18
C VAL A 39 -12.33 8.81 17.62
N ARG A 40 -13.22 9.81 17.65
CA ARG A 40 -12.91 11.18 17.21
C ARG A 40 -11.75 11.79 18.01
N LYS A 41 -11.81 11.70 19.34
CA LYS A 41 -10.73 12.20 20.22
C LYS A 41 -9.42 11.44 20.03
N HIS A 42 -9.48 10.13 19.84
CA HIS A 42 -8.31 9.30 19.56
C HIS A 42 -7.63 9.72 18.25
N ARG A 43 -8.41 9.89 17.16
CA ARG A 43 -7.88 10.37 15.88
C ARG A 43 -7.29 11.78 15.98
N ALA A 44 -7.98 12.71 16.63
CA ALA A 44 -7.47 14.07 16.84
C ALA A 44 -6.14 14.09 17.62
N GLY A 45 -5.99 13.22 18.62
CA GLY A 45 -4.72 13.04 19.34
C GLY A 45 -3.63 12.36 18.50
N GLN A 46 -4.00 11.51 17.54
CA GLN A 46 -3.05 10.90 16.61
C GLN A 46 -2.57 11.86 15.51
N VAL A 47 -3.35 12.87 15.13
CA VAL A 47 -2.89 13.88 14.14
C VAL A 47 -1.68 14.68 14.64
N ILE A 48 -1.47 14.80 15.96
CA ILE A 48 -0.25 15.41 16.53
C ILE A 48 0.98 14.53 16.30
N ARG A 49 0.80 13.21 16.11
CA ARG A 49 1.82 12.31 15.55
C ARG A 49 1.63 12.28 14.05
N SER A 50 2.18 13.27 13.37
CA SER A 50 2.36 13.26 11.92
C SER A 50 2.72 11.83 11.45
N PRO A 51 2.07 11.28 10.41
CA PRO A 51 2.46 9.98 9.87
C PRO A 51 3.93 10.09 9.48
N GLU A 52 4.77 9.39 10.24
CA GLU A 52 6.21 9.37 10.02
C GLU A 52 6.42 8.67 8.68
N PHE A 53 6.85 9.41 7.67
CA PHE A 53 7.16 8.83 6.37
C PHE A 53 8.28 7.82 6.58
N VAL A 54 7.96 6.54 6.44
CA VAL A 54 8.98 5.49 6.47
C VAL A 54 9.73 5.54 5.14
N PRO A 55 11.04 5.85 5.12
CA PRO A 55 11.79 5.87 3.89
C PRO A 55 11.88 4.44 3.33
N VAL A 56 11.25 4.21 2.18
CA VAL A 56 11.40 2.96 1.44
C VAL A 56 12.64 3.08 0.56
N THR A 57 13.68 2.32 0.89
CA THR A 57 14.86 2.20 0.03
C THR A 57 14.50 1.36 -1.20
N ILE A 58 14.38 2.01 -2.35
CA ILE A 58 14.26 1.33 -3.64
C ILE A 58 15.60 0.65 -3.91
N LYS A 59 15.66 -0.68 -3.80
CA LYS A 59 16.81 -1.45 -4.30
C LYS A 59 16.88 -1.25 -5.81
N PRO A 60 17.94 -0.64 -6.36
CA PRO A 60 18.14 -0.63 -7.79
C PRO A 60 18.20 -2.09 -8.24
N MET A 61 17.27 -2.48 -9.11
CA MET A 61 17.35 -3.77 -9.76
C MET A 61 18.64 -3.76 -10.60
N PRO A 62 19.55 -4.74 -10.45
CA PRO A 62 20.77 -4.77 -11.24
C PRO A 62 20.37 -4.86 -12.71
N VAL A 63 20.51 -3.75 -13.42
CA VAL A 63 20.33 -3.69 -14.88
C VAL A 63 21.40 -4.62 -15.44
N PRO A 64 21.04 -5.71 -16.15
CA PRO A 64 22.05 -6.56 -16.75
C PRO A 64 22.87 -5.68 -17.70
N ALA A 65 24.20 -5.66 -17.52
CA ALA A 65 25.13 -4.85 -18.31
C ALA A 65 25.09 -5.15 -19.83
N ASN A 66 24.32 -6.16 -20.22
CA ASN A 66 24.19 -6.67 -21.56
C ASN A 66 22.75 -6.58 -22.07
N THR A 67 22.00 -5.53 -21.74
CA THR A 67 20.62 -5.34 -22.24
C THR A 67 20.59 -4.28 -23.33
N MET A 68 20.11 -4.64 -24.52
CA MET A 68 19.85 -3.74 -25.63
C MET A 68 18.38 -3.31 -25.60
N ARG A 69 18.12 -2.00 -25.74
CA ARG A 69 16.78 -1.44 -25.87
C ARG A 69 16.53 -1.04 -27.32
N LEU A 70 15.49 -1.58 -27.93
CA LEU A 70 15.06 -1.27 -29.29
C LEU A 70 13.72 -0.55 -29.25
N ARG A 71 13.65 0.62 -29.89
CA ARG A 71 12.41 1.38 -30.05
C ARG A 71 11.87 1.14 -31.46
N GLY A 72 10.67 0.56 -31.56
CA GLY A 72 9.99 0.30 -32.84
C GLY A 72 9.26 1.54 -33.39
N ARG A 73 8.49 1.36 -34.46
CA ARG A 73 7.55 2.39 -34.95
C ARG A 73 6.37 2.50 -33.97
N GLY A 74 6.44 3.44 -33.03
CA GLY A 74 5.40 3.72 -32.04
C GLY A 74 5.96 3.81 -30.61
N ASP A 75 5.12 3.52 -29.60
CA ASP A 75 5.49 3.52 -28.18
C ASP A 75 6.04 2.16 -27.70
N HIS A 76 6.34 1.25 -28.62
CA HIS A 76 6.85 -0.07 -28.28
C HIS A 76 8.35 -0.02 -28.05
N VAL A 77 8.76 -0.43 -26.85
CA VAL A 77 10.17 -0.57 -26.47
C VAL A 77 10.41 -2.04 -26.10
N LEU A 78 11.32 -2.67 -26.83
CA LEU A 78 11.78 -4.02 -26.54
C LEU A 78 13.09 -3.95 -25.77
N GLU A 79 13.17 -4.64 -24.64
CA GLU A 79 14.41 -4.83 -23.88
C GLU A 79 14.84 -6.28 -24.01
N LEU A 80 16.04 -6.51 -24.54
CA LEU A 80 16.53 -7.84 -24.90
C LEU A 80 18.00 -7.97 -24.50
N PRO A 81 18.48 -9.15 -24.10
CA PRO A 81 19.92 -9.39 -23.92
C PRO A 81 20.70 -9.19 -25.23
N SER A 82 21.92 -8.64 -25.16
CA SER A 82 22.82 -8.47 -26.31
C SER A 82 23.36 -9.80 -26.85
N THR A 83 23.08 -10.91 -26.16
CA THR A 83 23.37 -12.29 -26.61
C THR A 83 22.34 -12.82 -27.60
N VAL A 84 21.26 -12.09 -27.85
CA VAL A 84 20.21 -12.48 -28.79
C VAL A 84 20.75 -12.48 -30.23
N SER A 85 20.42 -13.52 -31.00
CA SER A 85 20.88 -13.64 -32.38
C SER A 85 20.27 -12.54 -33.29
N PRO A 86 21.06 -11.90 -34.17
CA PRO A 86 20.56 -10.88 -35.10
C PRO A 86 19.49 -11.39 -36.06
N HIS A 87 19.57 -12.66 -36.48
CA HIS A 87 18.61 -13.27 -37.40
C HIS A 87 17.22 -13.39 -36.78
N TRP A 88 17.13 -13.93 -35.56
CA TRP A 88 15.87 -14.01 -34.81
C TRP A 88 15.28 -12.63 -34.54
N LEU A 89 16.13 -11.66 -34.18
CA LEU A 89 15.68 -10.29 -33.95
C LEU A 89 15.08 -9.68 -35.23
N GLY A 90 15.70 -9.94 -36.38
CA GLY A 90 15.17 -9.53 -37.67
C GLY A 90 13.80 -10.11 -37.98
N GLU A 91 13.56 -11.39 -37.65
CA GLU A 91 12.25 -12.02 -37.81
C GLU A 91 11.20 -11.41 -36.86
N LEU A 92 11.56 -11.16 -35.60
CA LEU A 92 10.66 -10.52 -34.63
C LEU A 92 10.24 -9.11 -35.08
N LEU A 93 11.19 -8.32 -35.61
CA LEU A 93 10.93 -6.97 -36.09
C LEU A 93 10.07 -6.94 -37.37
N LYS A 94 9.99 -8.04 -38.13
CA LYS A 94 9.07 -8.14 -39.28
C LYS A 94 7.62 -8.41 -38.86
N CYS A 95 7.40 -8.94 -37.67
CA CYS A 95 6.07 -9.25 -37.13
C CYS A 95 5.44 -8.09 -36.33
N LEU A 96 6.19 -7.02 -36.09
CA LEU A 96 5.77 -5.81 -35.36
C LEU A 96 5.47 -4.67 -36.33
#